data_AF-A0AA88I4V0-F1
#
_entry.id   AF-A0AA88I4V0-F1
#
_cell.length_a   1.000
_cell.length_b   1.000
_cell.length_c   1.000
_cell.angle_alpha   90.00
_cell.angle_beta   90.00
_cell.angle_gamma   90.00
#
_symmetry.space_group_name_H-M   'P 1'
#
loop_
_entity.id
_entity.type
_entity.pdbx_description
1 polymer ?
#
loop_
_entity_poly.entity_id
_entity_poly.type
_entity_poly.pdbx_seq_one_letter_code
_entity_poly.pdbx_strand_id
1 'polypeptide(L)'
;MKDSRSIADIAALAREIAIGASSDVAQAEWLLLRTENGPGEDITRINHFWNHYFGLVNERGDSKYPKLTKLIKAMLTLSTGSADVERRFSRSGRILGEDQALMSERVLDARLMVYDTLRLYGGKPERFFITKELLNLARSDCTLSTMSA
;
A
#
# COMPACT_ATOMS: atom_id res chain seq x y z
N MET A 1 -19.11 3.92 -28.46
CA MET A 1 -19.82 2.89 -27.64
C MET A 1 -18.93 2.17 -26.62
N LYS A 2 -17.58 2.25 -26.70
CA LYS A 2 -16.67 1.67 -25.69
C LYS A 2 -16.61 2.49 -24.38
N ASP A 3 -17.04 3.74 -24.42
CA ASP A 3 -16.74 4.75 -23.41
C ASP A 3 -17.63 4.70 -22.16
N SER A 4 -18.92 4.37 -22.32
CA SER A 4 -19.88 4.34 -21.22
C SER A 4 -19.59 3.25 -20.19
N ARG A 5 -18.94 2.15 -20.61
CA ARG A 5 -18.56 1.04 -19.72
C ARG A 5 -17.46 1.48 -18.75
N SER A 6 -16.39 2.10 -19.26
CA SER A 6 -15.27 2.56 -18.42
C SER A 6 -15.67 3.54 -17.31
N ILE A 7 -16.62 4.43 -17.59
CA ILE A 7 -17.13 5.40 -16.63
C ILE A 7 -18.00 4.70 -15.56
N ALA A 8 -18.86 3.77 -15.99
CA ALA A 8 -19.68 2.97 -15.09
C ALA A 8 -18.84 2.05 -14.20
N ASP A 9 -17.76 1.48 -14.72
CA ASP A 9 -16.84 0.62 -13.98
C ASP A 9 -16.09 1.42 -12.89
N ILE A 10 -15.62 2.62 -13.20
CA ILE A 10 -14.97 3.51 -12.22
C ILE A 10 -15.96 3.97 -11.16
N ALA A 11 -17.21 4.24 -11.54
CA ALA A 11 -18.28 4.58 -10.61
C ALA A 11 -18.64 3.41 -9.68
N ALA A 12 -18.60 2.17 -10.18
CA ALA A 12 -18.79 0.97 -9.37
C ALA A 12 -17.61 0.78 -8.39
N LEU A 13 -16.38 0.88 -8.87
CA LEU A 13 -15.16 0.73 -8.07
C LEU A 13 -15.02 1.82 -7.01
N ALA A 14 -15.38 3.06 -7.32
CA ALA A 14 -15.37 4.16 -6.36
C ALA A 14 -16.36 3.92 -5.20
N ARG A 15 -17.49 3.26 -5.46
CA ARG A 15 -18.46 2.87 -4.42
C ARG A 15 -17.97 1.70 -3.59
N GLU A 16 -17.41 0.67 -4.23
CA GLU A 16 -16.96 -0.55 -3.53
C GLU A 16 -15.71 -0.33 -2.67
N ILE A 17 -14.75 0.46 -3.13
CA ILE A 17 -13.47 0.65 -2.41
C ILE A 17 -13.62 1.67 -1.26
N ALA A 18 -14.79 2.29 -1.10
CA ALA A 18 -15.17 3.14 0.05
C ALA A 18 -14.14 4.24 0.41
N ILE A 19 -13.46 4.85 -0.56
CA ILE A 19 -12.37 5.84 -0.30
C ILE A 19 -12.92 7.26 0.04
N GLY A 20 -14.17 7.37 0.51
CA GLY A 20 -14.80 8.68 0.77
C GLY A 20 -14.82 9.59 -0.48
N ALA A 21 -14.89 8.98 -1.66
CA ALA A 21 -15.01 9.67 -2.94
C ALA A 21 -16.47 9.64 -3.37
N SER A 22 -17.07 10.82 -3.56
CA SER A 22 -18.32 10.92 -4.31
C SER A 22 -18.07 10.41 -5.73
N SER A 23 -18.83 9.40 -6.15
CA SER A 23 -18.72 8.74 -7.46
C SER A 23 -18.63 9.75 -8.61
N ASP A 24 -19.38 10.85 -8.52
CA ASP A 24 -19.48 11.87 -9.56
C ASP A 24 -18.15 12.64 -9.75
N VAL A 25 -17.41 12.90 -8.67
CA VAL A 25 -16.13 13.60 -8.73
C VAL A 25 -15.05 12.71 -9.34
N ALA A 26 -15.04 11.41 -8.98
CA ALA A 26 -14.10 10.46 -9.58
C ALA A 26 -14.34 10.28 -11.09
N GLN A 27 -15.61 10.29 -11.52
CA GLN A 27 -15.97 10.25 -12.94
C GLN A 27 -15.55 11.52 -13.69
N ALA A 28 -15.76 12.70 -13.10
CA ALA A 28 -15.32 13.97 -13.69
C ALA A 28 -13.80 14.04 -13.84
N GLU A 29 -13.06 13.64 -12.80
CA GLU A 29 -11.59 13.55 -12.84
C GLU A 29 -11.12 12.55 -13.91
N TRP A 30 -11.80 11.40 -14.05
CA TRP A 30 -11.50 10.42 -15.10
C TRP A 30 -11.70 10.99 -16.51
N LEU A 31 -12.80 11.70 -16.74
CA LEU A 31 -13.07 12.34 -18.03
C LEU A 31 -12.00 13.39 -18.38
N LEU A 32 -11.56 14.17 -17.39
CA LEU A 32 -10.49 15.16 -17.57
C LEU A 32 -9.16 14.49 -17.90
N LEU A 33 -8.78 13.42 -17.19
CA LEU A 33 -7.53 12.71 -17.45
C LEU A 33 -7.47 12.14 -18.88
N ARG A 34 -8.62 11.71 -19.44
CA ARG A 34 -8.70 11.23 -20.83
C ARG A 34 -8.43 12.31 -21.89
N THR A 35 -8.62 13.58 -21.54
CA THR A 35 -8.34 14.72 -22.43
C THR A 35 -6.90 15.19 -22.33
N GLU A 36 -6.14 14.68 -21.35
CA GLU A 36 -4.72 15.01 -21.20
C GLU A 36 -3.85 14.20 -22.16
N ASN A 37 -2.77 14.83 -22.64
CA ASN A 37 -1.75 14.12 -23.38
C ASN A 37 -1.05 13.11 -22.48
N GLY A 38 -0.92 11.88 -22.99
CA GLY A 38 -0.26 10.79 -22.27
C GLY A 38 1.22 11.07 -22.01
N PRO A 39 1.81 10.46 -20.97
CA PRO A 39 3.26 10.39 -20.88
C PRO A 39 3.79 9.67 -22.13
N GLY A 40 4.96 10.08 -22.63
CA GLY A 40 5.57 9.52 -23.84
C GLY A 40 5.77 8.00 -23.80
N GLU A 41 6.01 7.40 -24.97
CA GLU A 41 6.04 5.94 -25.20
C GLU A 41 7.09 5.15 -24.37
N ASP A 42 8.02 5.82 -23.70
CA ASP A 42 9.14 5.19 -23.00
C ASP A 42 8.79 4.58 -21.61
N ILE A 43 7.54 4.61 -21.18
CA ILE A 43 7.15 4.11 -19.86
C ILE A 43 6.76 2.61 -19.90
N THR A 44 7.72 1.75 -19.53
CA THR A 44 7.54 0.29 -19.50
C THR A 44 6.79 -0.25 -18.28
N ARG A 45 6.68 0.50 -17.18
CA ARG A 45 6.01 0.03 -15.94
C ARG A 45 4.78 0.86 -15.60
N ILE A 46 3.68 0.17 -15.31
CA ILE A 46 2.39 0.78 -14.91
C ILE A 46 2.51 1.75 -13.71
N ASN A 47 3.41 1.48 -12.76
CA ASN A 47 3.64 2.37 -11.63
C ASN A 47 4.28 3.70 -12.05
N HIS A 48 5.21 3.68 -13.00
CA HIS A 48 5.82 4.91 -13.52
C HIS A 48 4.81 5.70 -14.35
N PHE A 49 3.93 5.00 -15.07
CA PHE A 49 2.86 5.61 -15.86
C PHE A 49 1.91 6.41 -14.97
N TRP A 50 1.40 5.79 -13.90
CA TRP A 50 0.47 6.48 -13.00
C TRP A 50 1.15 7.52 -12.10
N ASN A 51 2.41 7.33 -11.73
CA ASN A 51 3.17 8.33 -10.96
C ASN A 51 3.29 9.67 -11.69
N HIS A 52 3.33 9.67 -13.03
CA HIS A 52 3.29 10.92 -13.80
C HIS A 52 2.03 11.73 -13.47
N TYR A 53 0.86 11.08 -13.54
CA TYR A 53 -0.43 11.72 -13.25
C TYR A 53 -0.61 12.06 -11.78
N PHE A 54 -0.07 11.26 -10.86
CA PHE A 54 -0.12 11.55 -9.42
C PHE A 54 0.72 12.77 -9.04
N GLY A 55 1.76 13.07 -9.82
CA GLY A 55 2.63 14.22 -9.64
C GLY A 55 2.10 15.51 -10.27
N LEU A 56 0.96 15.48 -10.97
CA LEU A 56 0.37 16.68 -11.54
C LEU A 56 -0.26 17.53 -10.43
N VAL A 57 0.09 18.81 -10.46
CA VAL A 57 -0.29 19.81 -9.47
C VAL A 57 -1.03 20.93 -10.18
N ASN A 58 -2.11 21.42 -9.57
CA ASN A 58 -2.85 22.58 -10.05
C ASN A 58 -2.09 23.88 -9.75
N GLU A 59 -2.55 25.00 -10.31
CA GLU A 59 -1.99 26.34 -10.10
C GLU A 59 -1.89 26.74 -8.60
N ARG A 60 -2.64 26.07 -7.73
CA ARG A 60 -2.65 26.29 -6.28
C ARG A 60 -1.66 25.44 -5.49
N GLY A 61 -0.91 24.55 -6.12
CA GLY A 61 -0.01 23.63 -5.42
C GLY A 61 -0.68 22.33 -4.94
N ASP A 62 -1.99 22.16 -5.17
CA ASP A 62 -2.74 20.95 -4.80
C ASP A 62 -2.71 19.89 -5.91
N SER A 63 -2.78 18.61 -5.54
CA SER A 63 -2.88 17.51 -6.51
C SER A 63 -4.06 17.72 -7.47
N LYS A 64 -3.79 17.59 -8.77
CA LYS A 64 -4.78 17.81 -9.84
C LYS A 64 -5.93 16.82 -9.80
N TYR A 65 -5.64 15.58 -9.39
CA TYR A 65 -6.60 14.46 -9.37
C TYR A 65 -6.56 13.72 -8.03
N PRO A 66 -7.02 14.34 -6.93
CA PRO A 66 -6.84 13.80 -5.60
C PRO A 66 -7.69 12.53 -5.35
N LYS A 67 -8.88 12.42 -5.94
CA LYS A 67 -9.78 11.29 -5.71
C LYS A 67 -9.43 10.12 -6.62
N LEU A 68 -9.19 10.40 -7.90
CA LEU A 68 -8.75 9.42 -8.87
C LEU A 68 -7.39 8.82 -8.49
N THR A 69 -6.45 9.64 -8.00
CA THR A 69 -5.16 9.14 -7.49
C THR A 69 -5.33 8.12 -6.38
N LYS A 70 -6.22 8.40 -5.41
CA LYS A 70 -6.49 7.46 -4.31
C LYS A 70 -7.14 6.17 -4.82
N LEU A 71 -8.10 6.29 -5.73
CA LEU A 71 -8.79 5.15 -6.34
C LEU A 71 -7.81 4.24 -7.09
N ILE A 72 -7.01 4.81 -7.98
CA ILE A 72 -6.06 4.06 -8.79
C ILE A 72 -4.99 3.42 -7.91
N LYS A 73 -4.47 4.13 -6.90
CA LYS A 73 -3.54 3.54 -5.92
C LYS A 73 -4.16 2.33 -5.22
N ALA A 74 -5.38 2.46 -4.73
CA ALA A 74 -6.08 1.35 -4.06
C ALA A 74 -6.26 0.15 -4.99
N MET A 75 -6.64 0.39 -6.25
CA MET A 75 -6.76 -0.65 -7.26
C MET A 75 -5.42 -1.33 -7.57
N LEU A 76 -4.34 -0.57 -7.70
CA LEU A 76 -3.00 -1.11 -7.97
C LEU A 76 -2.41 -1.87 -6.77
N THR A 77 -2.86 -1.55 -5.55
CA THR A 77 -2.48 -2.29 -4.34
C THR A 77 -3.35 -3.51 -4.07
N LEU A 78 -4.47 -3.66 -4.78
CA LEU A 78 -5.32 -4.82 -4.63
C LEU A 78 -4.58 -6.03 -5.20
N SER A 79 -4.13 -6.93 -4.33
CA SER A 79 -3.49 -8.18 -4.78
C SER A 79 -4.48 -8.96 -5.63
N THR A 80 -4.16 -9.13 -6.92
CA THR A 80 -5.03 -9.82 -7.88
C THR A 80 -4.98 -11.35 -7.76
N GLY A 81 -4.38 -11.89 -6.69
CA GLY A 81 -4.31 -13.33 -6.44
C GLY A 81 -3.72 -13.71 -5.09
N SER A 82 -3.66 -15.02 -4.82
CA SER A 82 -3.02 -15.61 -3.65
C SER A 82 -1.48 -15.59 -3.72
N ALA A 83 -0.89 -15.13 -4.83
CA ALA A 83 0.54 -15.20 -5.07
C ALA A 83 1.39 -14.51 -3.98
N ASP A 84 0.93 -13.39 -3.42
CA ASP A 84 1.63 -12.73 -2.31
C ASP A 84 1.55 -13.54 -1.01
N VAL A 85 0.42 -14.20 -0.76
CA VAL A 85 0.21 -15.10 0.38
C VAL A 85 1.08 -16.35 0.23
N GLU A 86 1.09 -16.97 -0.94
CA GLU A 86 1.93 -18.14 -1.26
C GLU A 86 3.42 -17.79 -1.15
N ARG A 87 3.82 -16.61 -1.62
CA ARG A 87 5.19 -16.11 -1.45
C ARG A 87 5.54 -15.91 0.02
N ARG A 88 4.62 -15.42 0.85
CA ARG A 88 4.83 -15.29 2.30
C ARG A 88 5.03 -16.67 2.94
N PHE A 89 4.25 -17.68 2.53
CA PHE A 89 4.43 -19.06 3.00
C PHE A 89 5.75 -19.70 2.54
N SER A 90 6.16 -19.52 1.28
CA SER A 90 7.47 -20.01 0.83
C SER A 90 8.62 -19.35 1.60
N ARG A 91 8.47 -18.08 1.97
CA ARG A 91 9.46 -17.36 2.77
C ARG A 91 9.48 -17.80 4.23
N SER A 92 8.32 -18.04 4.84
CA SER A 92 8.26 -18.55 6.22
C SER A 92 8.88 -19.93 6.31
N GLY A 93 8.66 -20.81 5.33
CA GLY A 93 9.32 -22.12 5.25
C GLY A 93 10.85 -22.06 5.20
N ARG A 94 11.43 -21.00 4.62
CA ARG A 94 12.89 -20.78 4.63
C ARG A 94 13.41 -20.24 5.96
N ILE A 95 12.59 -19.53 6.72
CA ILE A 95 12.96 -18.94 8.02
C ILE A 95 12.79 -19.95 9.16
N LEU A 96 11.83 -20.87 9.02
CA LEU A 96 11.56 -21.98 9.92
C LEU A 96 12.53 -23.14 9.63
N GLY A 97 13.68 -23.17 10.30
CA GLY A 97 14.53 -24.37 10.33
C GLY A 97 13.90 -25.51 11.15
N GLU A 98 14.44 -26.73 11.06
CA GLU A 98 13.89 -27.92 11.73
C GLU A 98 13.73 -27.77 13.25
N ASP A 99 14.66 -27.07 13.92
CA ASP A 99 14.61 -26.80 15.37
C ASP A 99 13.57 -25.73 15.78
N GLN A 100 12.92 -25.06 14.83
CA GLN A 100 12.04 -23.90 15.07
C GLN A 100 10.57 -24.16 14.77
N ALA A 101 10.22 -25.41 14.43
CA ALA A 101 8.84 -25.84 14.19
C ALA A 101 7.94 -25.78 15.45
N LEU A 102 8.53 -25.66 16.65
CA LEU A 102 7.85 -25.56 17.94
C LEU A 102 7.47 -24.11 18.34
N MET A 103 7.70 -23.12 17.46
CA MET A 103 7.35 -21.73 17.75
C MET A 103 5.83 -21.52 17.74
N SER A 104 5.33 -20.74 18.71
CA SER A 104 3.93 -20.29 18.69
C SER A 104 3.70 -19.30 17.53
N GLU A 105 2.46 -19.23 17.05
CA GLU A 105 2.04 -18.32 15.98
C GLU A 105 2.49 -16.88 16.23
N ARG A 106 2.35 -16.38 17.47
CA ARG A 106 2.76 -15.03 17.85
C ARG A 106 4.25 -14.78 17.65
N VAL A 107 5.08 -15.76 17.99
CA VAL A 107 6.55 -15.65 17.84
C VAL A 107 6.93 -15.71 16.36
N LEU A 108 6.25 -16.55 15.59
CA LEU A 108 6.43 -16.62 14.14
C LEU A 108 6.07 -15.29 13.47
N ASP A 109 4.92 -14.71 13.78
CA ASP A 109 4.49 -13.43 13.20
C ASP A 109 5.41 -12.29 13.58
N ALA A 110 5.81 -12.18 14.85
CA ALA A 110 6.78 -11.17 15.29
C ALA A 110 8.09 -11.29 14.52
N ARG A 111 8.59 -12.51 14.32
CA ARG A 111 9.84 -12.75 13.60
C ARG A 111 9.72 -12.46 12.10
N LEU A 112 8.62 -12.86 11.47
CA LEU A 112 8.35 -12.52 10.06
C LEU A 112 8.25 -11.01 9.88
N MET A 113 7.59 -10.30 10.80
CA MET A 113 7.49 -8.85 10.78
C MET A 113 8.86 -8.17 10.90
N VAL A 114 9.72 -8.63 11.81
CA VAL A 114 11.09 -8.11 11.95
C VAL A 114 11.92 -8.39 10.69
N TYR A 115 11.82 -9.59 10.12
CA TYR A 115 12.55 -9.95 8.90
C TYR A 115 12.08 -9.12 7.69
N ASP A 116 10.76 -8.94 7.54
CA ASP A 116 10.16 -8.14 6.47
C ASP A 116 10.53 -6.66 6.58
N THR A 117 10.45 -6.11 7.79
CA THR A 117 10.85 -4.71 8.03
C THR A 117 12.34 -4.50 7.75
N LEU A 118 13.22 -5.36 8.24
CA LEU A 118 14.66 -5.28 7.92
C LEU A 118 14.92 -5.35 6.42
N ARG A 119 14.19 -6.18 5.68
CA ARG A 119 14.30 -6.27 4.23
C ARG A 119 13.87 -4.99 3.52
N LEU A 120 12.79 -4.33 3.98
CA LEU A 120 12.35 -3.04 3.44
C LEU A 120 13.45 -1.98 3.56
N TYR A 121 14.25 -2.01 4.62
CA TYR A 121 15.37 -1.09 4.83
C TYR A 121 16.70 -1.59 4.24
N GLY A 122 16.68 -2.64 3.41
CA GLY A 122 17.87 -3.19 2.75
C GLY A 122 18.85 -3.87 3.71
N GLY A 123 18.36 -4.46 4.79
CA GLY A 123 19.16 -5.13 5.82
C GLY A 123 19.96 -4.19 6.71
N LYS A 124 19.70 -2.87 6.63
CA LYS A 124 20.40 -1.85 7.42
C LYS A 124 19.50 -1.36 8.55
N PRO A 125 19.66 -1.86 9.78
CA PRO A 125 18.85 -1.42 10.92
C PRO A 125 19.06 0.06 11.25
N GLU A 126 20.18 0.65 10.86
CA GLU A 126 20.50 2.07 11.06
C GLU A 126 19.54 3.03 10.32
N ARG A 127 18.88 2.56 9.26
CA ARG A 127 17.89 3.35 8.50
C ARG A 127 16.50 3.30 9.12
N PHE A 128 16.33 2.52 10.18
CA PHE A 128 15.06 2.39 10.87
C PHE A 128 14.82 3.62 11.75
N PHE A 129 13.79 4.39 11.42
CA PHE A 129 13.42 5.56 12.20
C PHE A 129 12.67 5.14 13.46
N ILE A 130 13.32 5.26 14.62
CA ILE A 130 12.68 5.09 15.92
C ILE A 130 11.93 6.38 16.25
N THR A 131 10.61 6.36 16.19
CA THR A 131 9.77 7.51 16.56
C THR A 131 9.68 7.63 18.09
N LYS A 132 9.50 8.85 18.60
CA LYS A 132 9.30 9.10 20.05
C LYS A 132 8.04 8.40 20.57
N GLU A 133 7.02 8.25 19.73
CA GLU A 133 5.80 7.51 20.05
C GLU A 133 6.08 6.02 20.28
N LEU A 134 6.93 5.41 19.46
CA LEU A 134 7.34 4.01 19.62
C LEU A 134 8.07 3.80 20.95
N LEU A 135 8.94 4.73 21.33
CA LEU A 135 9.65 4.70 22.62
C LEU A 135 8.68 4.86 23.81
N ASN A 136 7.69 5.74 23.67
CA ASN A 136 6.69 5.94 24.71
C ASN A 136 5.78 4.71 24.89
N LEU A 137 5.37 4.06 23.78
CA LEU A 137 4.59 2.82 23.80
C LEU A 137 5.39 1.65 24.40
N ALA A 138 6.65 1.48 24.00
CA ALA A 138 7.51 0.45 24.59
C ALA A 138 7.71 0.65 26.10
N ARG A 139 7.78 1.91 26.55
CA ARG A 139 7.89 2.24 27.98
C ARG A 139 6.59 1.92 28.74
N SER A 140 5.41 2.19 28.19
CA SER A 140 4.14 1.89 28.86
C SER A 140 3.90 0.39 29.02
N ASP A 141 4.25 -0.40 28.00
CA ASP A 141 4.09 -1.86 28.06
C ASP A 141 5.08 -2.50 29.04
N CYS A 142 6.30 -1.97 29.13
CA CYS A 142 7.29 -2.41 30.11
C CYS A 142 6.83 -2.18 31.56
N THR A 143 6.11 -1.08 31.82
CA THR A 143 5.55 -0.80 33.16
C THR A 143 4.34 -1.66 33.52
N LEU A 144 3.57 -2.14 32.53
CA LEU A 144 2.43 -3.02 32.76
C LEU A 144 2.86 -4.45 33.09
N SER A 145 3.94 -4.96 32.48
CA SER A 145 4.50 -6.27 32.83
C SER A 145 5.11 -6.32 34.24
N THR A 146 5.52 -5.18 34.82
CA THR A 146 6.04 -5.11 36.20
C THR A 146 4.97 -4.99 37.29
N MET A 147 3.71 -4.70 36.94
CA MET A 147 2.59 -4.66 37.91
C MET A 147 1.75 -5.95 37.93
N SER A 148 2.12 -6.94 37.12
CA SER A 148 1.45 -8.24 36.97
C SER A 148 2.28 -9.41 37.56
N ALA A 149 3.30 -9.12 38.37
CA ALA A 149 4.08 -10.09 39.13
C ALA A 149 3.93 -9.77 40.63
#